data_AF-A0AAW1DHG5-F1
#
_entry.id   AF-A0AAW1DHG5-F1
#
_cell.length_a   1.000
_cell.length_b   1.000
_cell.length_c   1.000
_cell.angle_alpha   90.00
_cell.angle_beta   90.00
_cell.angle_gamma   90.00
#
_symmetry.space_group_name_H-M   'P 1'
#
loop_
_entity.id
_entity.type
_entity.pdbx_description
1 polymer ?
#
loop_
_entity_poly.entity_id
_entity_poly.type
_entity_poly.pdbx_seq_one_letter_code
_entity_poly.pdbx_strand_id
1 'polypeptide(L)' 'MESRSTYKVLMWLVIRTFSKEDIGTYTCISTNSLGKAEGTLRLYGKYYSPL' A
#
# COMPACT_ATOMS: atom_id res chain seq x y z
N MET A 1 5.98 -4.75 -5.03
CA MET A 1 7.30 -4.69 -5.69
C MET A 1 8.26 -3.97 -4.76
N GLU A 2 9.53 -4.35 -4.75
CA GLU A 2 10.55 -3.69 -3.93
C GLU A 2 11.78 -3.30 -4.73
N SER A 3 12.46 -2.24 -4.30
CA SER A 3 13.78 -1.83 -4.79
C SER A 3 14.71 -1.70 -3.60
N ARG A 4 15.83 -2.42 -3.64
CA ARG A 4 16.79 -2.52 -2.53
C ARG A 4 18.10 -1.82 -2.87
N SER A 5 18.61 -1.08 -1.91
CA SER A 5 19.97 -0.53 -1.85
C SER A 5 20.66 -1.05 -0.58
N THR A 6 21.92 -0.67 -0.34
CA THR A 6 22.75 -1.20 0.75
C THR A 6 22.10 -1.06 2.14
N TYR A 7 21.40 0.04 2.40
CA TYR A 7 20.80 0.34 3.71
C TYR A 7 19.29 0.65 3.67
N LYS A 8 18.66 0.60 2.48
CA LYS A 8 17.28 1.03 2.26
C LYS A 8 16.53 0.08 1.36
N VAL A 9 15.28 -0.18 1.68
CA VAL A 9 14.31 -0.82 0.79
C VAL A 9 13.17 0.16 0.53
N LEU A 10 12.78 0.29 -0.73
CA LEU A 10 11.56 0.96 -1.15
C LEU A 10 10.53 -0.09 -1.52
N MET A 11 9.32 0.03 -0.99
CA MET A 11 8.21 -0.89 -1.25
C MET A 11 7.07 -0.15 -1.95
N TRP A 12 6.47 -0.81 -2.94
CA TRP A 12 5.28 -0.34 -3.65
C TRP A 12 4.23 -1.42 -3.72
N LEU A 13 3.00 -1.05 -3.36
CA LEU A 13 1.79 -1.80 -3.65
C LEU A 13 1.08 -1.15 -4.84
N VAL A 14 0.87 -1.91 -5.91
CA VAL A 14 0.26 -1.42 -7.15
C VAL A 14 -1.02 -2.19 -7.42
N ILE A 15 -2.15 -1.50 -7.40
CA ILE A 15 -3.45 -2.04 -7.80
C ILE A 15 -3.63 -1.75 -9.29
N ARG A 16 -3.61 -2.79 -10.13
CA ARG A 16 -3.65 -2.64 -11.60
C ARG A 16 -5.07 -2.50 -12.14
N THR A 17 -5.98 -3.33 -11.63
CA THR A 17 -7.40 -3.33 -12.00
C THR A 17 -8.20 -3.14 -10.72
N PHE A 18 -8.68 -1.93 -10.51
CA PHE A 18 -9.39 -1.57 -9.29
C PHE A 18 -10.79 -2.18 -9.26
N SER A 19 -11.13 -2.83 -8.15
CA SER A 19 -12.40 -3.49 -7.88
C SER A 19 -12.89 -3.16 -6.48
N LYS A 20 -14.18 -3.38 -6.19
CA LYS A 20 -14.81 -3.03 -4.91
C LYS A 20 -14.06 -3.60 -3.70
N GLU A 21 -13.42 -4.75 -3.90
CA GLU A 21 -12.63 -5.47 -2.90
C GLU A 21 -11.33 -4.74 -2.52
N ASP A 22 -10.83 -3.85 -3.38
CA ASP A 22 -9.65 -3.02 -3.11
C ASP A 22 -9.97 -1.79 -2.25
N ILE A 23 -11.24 -1.47 -2.01
CA ILE A 23 -11.60 -0.36 -1.11
C ILE A 23 -11.26 -0.77 0.32
N GLY A 24 -10.38 -0.01 0.98
CA GLY A 24 -10.02 -0.35 2.33
C GLY A 24 -8.94 0.53 2.92
N THR A 25 -8.56 0.17 4.13
CA THR A 25 -7.42 0.78 4.82
C THR A 25 -6.16 -0.01 4.46
N TYR A 26 -5.13 0.72 4.05
CA TYR A 26 -3.81 0.18 3.76
C TYR A 26 -2.81 0.74 4.77
N THR A 27 -2.02 -0.15 5.36
CA THR A 27 -0.95 0.22 6.28
C THR A 27 0.38 -0.17 5.67
N CYS A 28 1.26 0.82 5.51
CA CYS A 28 2.66 0.59 5.19
C CYS A 28 3.44 0.46 6.49
N ILE A 29 4.24 -0.60 6.60
CA ILE A 29 5.02 -0.92 7.79
C ILE A 29 6.49 -1.01 7.39
N SER A 30 7.35 -0.27 8.09
CA SER A 30 8.81 -0.34 7.95
C SER A 30 9.43 -0.74 9.28
N THR A 31 10.23 -1.81 9.26
CA THR A 31 10.87 -2.37 10.47
C THR A 31 12.37 -2.52 10.24
N ASN A 32 13.17 -2.11 11.22
CA ASN A 32 14.59 -2.42 11.32
C ASN A 32 14.95 -2.79 12.77
N SER A 33 16.23 -3.00 13.06
CA SER A 33 16.70 -3.38 14.40
C SER A 33 16.47 -2.32 15.48
N LEU A 34 16.24 -1.05 15.11
CA LEU A 34 15.96 0.05 16.04
C LEU A 34 14.47 0.16 16.37
N GLY A 35 13.60 -0.36 15.51
CA GLY A 35 12.16 -0.36 15.76
C GLY A 35 11.32 -0.37 14.51
N LYS A 36 10.08 0.12 14.68
CA LYS A 36 9.00 0.05 13.70
C LYS A 36 8.39 1.44 13.48
N ALA A 37 8.12 1.77 12.22
CA ALA A 37 7.36 2.93 11.83
C ALA A 37 6.19 2.50 10.92
N GLU A 38 5.03 3.13 11.08
CA GLU A 38 3.82 2.82 10.31
C GLU A 38 3.21 4.09 9.72
N GLY A 39 2.61 3.94 8.55
CA GLY A 39 1.76 4.95 7.92
C GLY A 39 0.49 4.31 7.37
N THR A 40 -0.66 4.87 7.72
CA THR A 40 -1.97 4.33 7.35
C THR A 40 -2.70 5.30 6.44
N LEU A 41 -3.30 4.78 5.37
CA LEU A 41 -4.16 5.54 4.47
C LEU A 41 -5.41 4.73 4.13
N ARG A 42 -6.48 5.42 3.74
CA ARG A 42 -7.71 4.78 3.28
C ARG A 42 -7.90 5.03 1.80
N LEU A 43 -8.02 3.96 1.03
CA LEU A 43 -8.35 4.00 -0.38
C LEU A 43 -9.87 4.11 -0.54
N TYR A 44 -10.31 5.17 -1.20
CA TYR A 44 -11.70 5.38 -1.57
C TYR A 44 -11.84 5.21 -3.08
N GLY A 45 -12.98 4.69 -3.52
CA GLY A 45 -13.29 4.53 -4.94
C GLY A 45 -14.68 5.06 -5.27
N LYS A 46 -14.84 5.65 -6.46
CA LYS A 46 -16.15 5.85 -7.09
C LYS A 46 -16.40 4.68 -8.02
N TYR A 47 -17.32 3.79 -7.64
CA TYR A 47 -17.77 2.72 -8.50
C TYR A 47 -18.95 3.24 -9.30
N TYR A 48 -18.76 3.40 -10.60
CA TYR A 48 -19.88 3.47 -11.51
C TYR A 48 -20.41 2.04 -11.66
N SER A 49 -21.60 1.77 -11.15
CA SER A 49 -22.32 0.54 -11.49
C SER A 49 -22.54 0.54 -13.00
N PRO A 50 -22.02 -0.42 -13.77
CA PRO A 50 -22.54 -0.62 -15.12
C PRO A 50 -24.01 -1.04 -14.95
N LEU A 51 -24.92 -0.20 -15.45
CA LEU A 51 -26.33 -0.58 -15.64
C LEU A 51 -26.41 -1.81 -16.56
#